data_AF-A0A842MXQ3-F1
#
_entry.id   AF-A0A842MXQ3-F1
#
_cell.length_a   1.000
_cell.length_b   1.000
_cell.length_c   1.000
_cell.angle_alpha   90.00
_cell.angle_beta   90.00
_cell.angle_gamma   90.00
#
_symmetry.space_group_name_H-M   'P 1'
#
loop_
_entity.id
_entity.type
_entity.pdbx_description
1 polymer ?
#
loop_
_entity_poly.entity_id
_entity_poly.type
_entity_poly.pdbx_seq_one_letter_code
_entity_poly.pdbx_strand_id
1 'polypeptide(L)' 'PFEEYVPKGVIDLSTKMMEGVSRKFLIISKMREIRHSKSQHLYEITNKGFTLFRPNKYKMEAM' A
#
# COMPACT_ATOMS: atom_id res chain seq x y z
N PRO A 1 -3.86 17.33 12.44
CA PRO A 1 -4.62 17.50 11.18
C PRO A 1 -5.93 16.69 11.23
N PHE A 2 -7.09 17.36 11.20
CA PHE A 2 -8.41 16.73 11.38
C PHE A 2 -8.98 16.11 10.09
N GLU A 3 -8.34 16.33 8.94
CA GLU A 3 -8.83 15.89 7.63
C GLU A 3 -8.98 14.38 7.48
N GLU A 4 -8.19 13.55 8.18
CA GLU A 4 -8.28 12.09 8.11
C GLU A 4 -9.51 11.49 8.83
N TYR A 5 -10.17 12.27 9.69
CA TYR A 5 -11.31 11.81 10.48
C TYR A 5 -12.66 11.95 9.76
N VAL A 6 -12.76 12.89 8.82
CA VAL A 6 -13.94 13.11 7.96
C VAL A 6 -14.18 11.96 6.97
N PRO A 7 -13.19 11.51 6.16
CA PRO A 7 -13.43 10.58 5.07
C PRO A 7 -13.83 9.20 5.56
N LYS A 8 -14.67 8.50 4.78
CA LYS A 8 -15.03 7.10 5.05
C LYS A 8 -13.89 6.14 4.78
N GLY A 9 -12.96 6.52 3.90
CA GLY A 9 -11.79 5.72 3.54
C GLY A 9 -10.57 6.58 3.28
N VAL A 10 -9.40 6.03 3.58
CA VAL A 10 -8.09 6.66 3.37
C VAL A 10 -7.16 5.59 2.81
N ILE A 11 -6.47 5.95 1.72
CA ILE A 11 -5.46 5.13 1.06
C ILE A 11 -4.19 5.97 1.05
N ASP A 12 -3.15 5.46 1.70
CA ASP A 12 -1.87 6.14 1.78
C ASP A 12 -0.95 5.63 0.68
N LEU A 13 -0.45 6.56 -0.13
CA LEU A 13 0.57 6.30 -1.13
C LEU A 13 1.89 6.87 -0.64
N SER A 14 2.91 6.02 -0.56
CA SER A 14 4.25 6.42 -0.14
C SER A 14 5.29 5.96 -1.13
N THR A 15 6.44 6.63 -1.14
CA THR A 15 7.61 6.25 -1.92
C THR A 15 8.77 6.09 -0.96
N LYS A 16 9.54 5.00 -1.08
CA LYS A 16 10.73 4.72 -0.26
C LYS A 16 11.91 4.37 -1.17
N MET A 17 13.07 4.93 -0.88
CA MET A 17 14.32 4.52 -1.52
C MET A 17 14.81 3.23 -0.88
N MET A 18 14.99 2.18 -1.68
CA MET A 18 15.51 0.88 -1.25
C MET A 18 16.58 0.43 -2.23
N GLU A 19 17.80 0.19 -1.75
CA GLU A 19 18.93 -0.29 -2.59
C GLU A 19 19.19 0.63 -3.80
N GLY A 20 19.03 1.96 -3.62
CA GLY A 20 19.18 2.94 -4.70
C GLY A 20 18.00 3.03 -5.66
N VAL A 21 16.97 2.20 -5.49
CA VAL A 21 15.75 2.19 -6.33
C VAL A 21 14.58 2.80 -5.57
N SER A 22 13.88 3.72 -6.22
CA SER A 22 12.64 4.30 -5.70
C SER A 22 11.47 3.32 -5.87
N ARG A 23 10.93 2.82 -4.76
CA ARG A 23 9.79 1.89 -4.73
C ARG A 23 8.57 2.57 -4.16
N LYS A 24 7.41 2.30 -4.77
CA LYS A 24 6.13 2.91 -4.41
C LYS A 24 5.23 1.91 -3.69
N PHE A 25 4.60 2.36 -2.61
CA PHE A 25 3.82 1.52 -1.71
C PHE A 25 2.44 2.11 -1.45
N LEU A 26 1.45 1.23 -1.33
CA LEU A 26 0.07 1.54 -1.00
C LEU A 26 -0.33 0.78 0.27
N ILE A 27 -0.98 1.47 1.20
CA ILE A 27 -1.67 0.85 2.35
C ILE A 27 -3.05 1.48 2.51
N ILE A 28 -4.04 0.67 2.90
CA ILE A 28 -5.36 1.17 3.27
C ILE A 28 -5.30 1.47 4.77
N SER A 29 -5.22 2.75 5.14
CA SER A 29 -5.16 3.19 6.54
C SER A 29 -6.54 3.25 7.19
N LYS A 30 -7.59 3.47 6.39
CA LYS A 30 -8.98 3.49 6.86
C LYS A 30 -9.94 3.02 5.78
N MET A 31 -10.89 2.16 6.15
CA MET A 31 -12.15 1.98 5.44
C MET A 31 -13.22 1.63 6.47
N ARG A 32 -14.19 2.53 6.66
CA ARG A 32 -15.34 2.31 7.54
C ARG A 32 -16.24 1.22 6.96
N GLU A 33 -16.89 0.46 7.84
CA GLU A 33 -17.94 -0.52 7.50
C GLU A 33 -17.46 -1.73 6.66
N ILE A 34 -16.19 -1.76 6.21
CA ILE A 34 -15.65 -2.82 5.35
C ILE A 34 -14.28 -3.29 5.87
N ARG A 35 -14.10 -4.61 5.93
CA ARG A 35 -12.79 -5.22 6.19
C ARG A 35 -11.85 -4.97 5.01
N HIS A 36 -10.66 -4.51 5.29
CA HIS A 36 -9.65 -4.22 4.28
C HIS A 36 -8.30 -4.84 4.66
N SER A 37 -7.42 -4.94 3.66
CA SER A 37 -6.05 -5.42 3.88
C SER A 37 -5.27 -4.40 4.72
N LYS A 38 -4.60 -4.88 5.77
CA LYS A 38 -3.62 -4.11 6.56
C LYS A 38 -2.20 -4.22 6.01
N SER A 39 -2.01 -4.97 4.92
CA SER A 39 -0.70 -5.18 4.32
C SER A 39 -0.29 -3.97 3.48
N GLN A 40 1.00 -3.66 3.49
CA GLN A 40 1.59 -2.72 2.55
C GLN A 40 1.83 -3.45 1.21
N HIS A 41 1.33 -2.88 0.13
CA HIS A 41 1.43 -3.44 -1.22
C HIS A 41 2.40 -2.60 -2.05
N LEU A 42 3.24 -3.25 -2.85
CA LEU A 42 4.02 -2.53 -3.87
C LEU A 42 3.07 -2.17 -5.02
N TYR A 43 3.23 -1.01 -5.63
CA TYR A 43 2.54 -0.70 -6.87
C TYR A 43 3.47 -0.10 -7.91
N GLU A 44 3.08 -0.24 -9.17
CA GLU A 44 3.74 0.40 -10.30
C GLU A 44 2.70 1.12 -11.18
N ILE A 45 3.13 2.24 -11.75
CA ILE A 45 2.37 2.95 -12.77
C ILE A 45 2.99 2.57 -14.11
N THR A 46 2.21 1.88 -14.93
CA THR A 46 2.63 1.38 -16.25
C THR A 46 1.81 2.07 -17.34
N ASN A 47 2.11 1.79 -18.61
CA ASN A 47 1.26 2.21 -19.72
C ASN A 47 -0.15 1.58 -19.70
N LYS A 48 -0.38 0.56 -18.86
CA LYS A 48 -1.70 -0.05 -18.59
C LYS A 48 -2.39 0.55 -17.36
N GLY A 49 -1.82 1.58 -16.74
CA GLY A 49 -2.34 2.20 -15.53
C GLY A 49 -1.72 1.66 -14.25
N PHE A 50 -2.53 1.51 -13.21
CA PHE A 50 -2.11 1.21 -11.84
C PHE A 50 -2.10 -0.29 -11.57
N THR A 51 -0.92 -0.87 -11.36
CA THR A 51 -0.74 -2.30 -11.05
C THR A 51 -0.34 -2.47 -9.59
N LEU A 52 -1.12 -3.25 -8.82
CA LEU A 52 -0.86 -3.55 -7.42
C LEU A 52 -0.31 -4.98 -7.27
N PHE A 53 0.82 -5.12 -6.59
CA PHE A 53 1.43 -6.40 -6.30
C PHE A 53 1.13 -6.81 -4.86
N ARG A 54 0.53 -8.00 -4.71
CA ARG A 54 0.33 -8.58 -3.38
C ARG A 54 1.67 -9.10 -2.85
N PRO A 55 2.04 -8.80 -1.59
CA PRO A 55 3.19 -9.46 -0.99
C PRO A 55 2.90 -10.97 -0.96
N ASN A 56 3.70 -11.75 -1.70
CA ASN A 56 3.61 -13.20 -1.64
C ASN A 56 3.84 -13.65 -0.19
N LYS A 57 2.99 -14.54 0.32
CA LYS A 57 3.08 -15.12 1.68
C LYS A 57 4.39 -15.90 1.95
N TYR A 58 5.31 -15.99 0.99
CA TYR A 58 6.58 -16.70 1.11
C TYR A 58 7.71 -15.80 1.56
N LYS A 59 7.62 -15.26 2.79
CA LYS A 59 8.78 -14.81 3.59
C LYS A 59 8.46 -14.99 5.09
N MET A 60 8.31 -16.24 5.51
CA MET A 60 8.39 -16.67 6.92
C MET A 60 9.08 -18.05 7.07
N GLU A 61 9.97 -18.42 6.14
CA GLU A 61 10.84 -19.62 6.26
C GLU A 61 12.32 -19.28 5.99
N ALA A 62 12.71 -18.04 6.30
CA ALA A 62 14.12 -17.65 6.33
C ALA A 62 14.34 -16.79 7.57
N MET A 63 14.12 -17.39 8.74
CA MET A 63 14.65 -16.95 10.02
C MET A 63 14.83 -18.16 10.93
#